data_AF-A0A3A1QTJ5-F1
#
_entry.id   AF-A0A3A1QTJ5-F1
#
_cell.length_a   1.000
_cell.length_b   1.000
_cell.length_c   1.000
_cell.angle_alpha   90.00
_cell.angle_beta   90.00
_cell.angle_gamma   90.00
#
_symmetry.space_group_name_H-M   'P 1'
#
loop_
_entity.id
_entity.type
_entity.pdbx_description
1 polymer ?
#
loop_
_entity_poly.entity_id
_entity_poly.type
_entity_poly.pdbx_seq_one_letter_code
_entity_poly.pdbx_strand_id
1 'polypeptide(L)'
;MKRLSEQVQGKELNSFAEISGRDDVYMKNSGTKTFLLKTLQLMGLYLLAFLLESVIIPQLTFIQDSLPEFTGRHKVQNRIIVILFLLTLLLTIGKKYYYLFSTEPLKAKESYVWTSATIIAIYIIMQSTGFITIAEIRLFPLDPGDYLQLLFIVVILVPIQEEFLYRGLLLLVPDHKVKYLMLIVSSILFALLHHDPFAFFWMGMGYGILAIRFKNIWVPILAHALWNLAVSFIEF
;
A
#
# COMPACT_ATOMS: atom_id res chain seq x y z
N MET A 1 14.40 -30.72 14.93
CA MET A 1 13.54 -29.54 14.64
C MET A 1 13.84 -28.89 13.29
N LYS A 2 15.11 -28.68 12.88
CA LYS A 2 15.49 -28.07 11.59
C LYS A 2 14.98 -28.79 10.31
N ARG A 3 14.95 -30.14 10.32
CA ARG A 3 14.44 -30.94 9.18
C ARG A 3 12.91 -30.85 8.97
N LEU A 4 12.16 -30.56 10.03
CA LEU A 4 10.69 -30.43 9.94
C LEU A 4 10.29 -29.06 9.39
N SER A 5 11.02 -27.98 9.70
CA SER A 5 10.77 -26.66 9.12
C SER A 5 11.08 -26.61 7.62
N GLU A 6 12.17 -27.27 7.18
CA GLU A 6 12.55 -27.35 5.77
C GLU A 6 11.52 -28.16 4.94
N GLN A 7 10.94 -29.22 5.51
CA GLN A 7 9.89 -30.00 4.85
C GLN A 7 8.55 -29.26 4.74
N VAL A 8 8.18 -28.47 5.75
CA VAL A 8 6.95 -27.65 5.72
C VAL A 8 7.11 -26.51 4.70
N GLN A 9 8.25 -25.83 4.70
CA GLN A 9 8.55 -24.74 3.77
C GLN A 9 8.65 -25.23 2.31
N GLY A 10 9.22 -26.43 2.09
CA GLY A 10 9.23 -27.07 0.77
C GLY A 10 7.85 -27.50 0.26
N LYS A 11 6.94 -27.91 1.16
CA LYS A 11 5.55 -28.24 0.79
C LYS A 11 4.74 -27.01 0.41
N GLU A 12 4.90 -25.91 1.14
CA GLU A 12 4.22 -24.65 0.79
C GLU A 12 4.70 -24.14 -0.56
N LEU A 13 6.02 -24.06 -0.78
CA LEU A 13 6.62 -23.65 -2.07
C LEU A 13 6.13 -24.48 -3.25
N ASN A 14 5.99 -25.80 -3.08
CA ASN A 14 5.45 -26.68 -4.12
C ASN A 14 3.96 -26.45 -4.38
N SER A 15 3.14 -26.20 -3.36
CA SER A 15 1.74 -25.82 -3.57
C SER A 15 1.60 -24.44 -4.24
N PHE A 16 2.50 -23.50 -3.96
CA PHE A 16 2.53 -22.18 -4.58
C PHE A 16 2.89 -22.27 -6.07
N ALA A 17 3.87 -23.11 -6.43
CA ALA A 17 4.21 -23.37 -7.83
C ALA A 17 3.06 -24.04 -8.59
N GLU A 18 2.32 -24.94 -7.94
CA GLU A 18 1.14 -25.61 -8.53
C GLU A 18 -0.06 -24.67 -8.74
N ILE A 19 -0.28 -23.72 -7.82
CA ILE A 19 -1.33 -22.70 -7.93
C ILE A 19 -0.96 -21.71 -9.04
N SER A 20 0.31 -21.25 -9.07
CA SER A 20 0.84 -20.39 -10.13
C SER A 20 0.70 -21.04 -11.52
N GLY A 21 1.07 -22.32 -11.64
CA GLY A 21 0.99 -23.06 -12.90
C GLY A 21 -0.44 -23.34 -13.36
N ARG A 22 -1.40 -23.50 -12.44
CA ARG A 22 -2.82 -23.64 -12.78
C ARG A 22 -3.44 -22.33 -13.28
N ASP A 23 -3.09 -21.21 -12.66
CA ASP A 23 -3.58 -19.90 -13.10
C ASP A 23 -3.08 -19.55 -14.51
N ASP A 24 -1.83 -19.88 -14.85
CA ASP A 24 -1.26 -19.65 -16.18
C ASP A 24 -1.98 -20.44 -17.30
N VAL A 25 -2.45 -21.66 -17.00
CA VAL A 25 -3.16 -22.53 -17.97
C VAL A 25 -4.60 -22.09 -18.21
N TYR A 26 -5.33 -21.64 -17.17
CA TYR A 26 -6.70 -21.14 -17.32
C TYR A 26 -6.77 -19.74 -17.98
N MET A 27 -5.72 -18.93 -17.86
CA MET A 27 -5.71 -17.54 -18.35
C MET A 27 -5.42 -17.41 -19.84
N LYS A 28 -4.81 -18.43 -20.46
CA LYS A 28 -4.52 -18.46 -21.90
C LYS A 28 -5.77 -18.41 -22.80
N ASN A 29 -6.97 -18.57 -22.22
CA ASN A 29 -8.25 -18.61 -22.93
C ASN A 29 -9.20 -17.40 -22.68
N SER A 30 -8.77 -16.35 -21.97
CA SER A 30 -9.65 -15.20 -21.69
C SER A 30 -9.45 -14.07 -22.70
N GLY A 31 -10.43 -13.84 -23.58
CA GLY A 31 -10.37 -12.83 -24.63
C GLY A 31 -10.42 -11.37 -24.12
N THR A 32 -10.17 -10.41 -25.02
CA THR A 32 -10.10 -8.95 -24.77
C THR A 32 -11.30 -8.38 -24.00
N LYS A 33 -12.51 -8.94 -24.19
CA LYS A 33 -13.72 -8.52 -23.44
C LYS A 33 -13.61 -8.81 -21.94
N THR A 34 -13.05 -9.96 -21.56
CA THR A 34 -12.84 -10.34 -20.15
C THR A 34 -11.79 -9.46 -19.50
N PHE A 35 -10.78 -9.03 -20.27
CA PHE A 35 -9.78 -8.07 -19.83
C PHE A 35 -10.38 -6.70 -19.52
N LEU A 36 -11.11 -6.10 -20.48
CA LEU A 36 -11.73 -4.78 -20.30
C LEU A 36 -12.69 -4.75 -19.12
N LEU A 37 -13.52 -5.79 -18.95
CA LEU A 37 -14.47 -5.88 -17.85
C LEU A 37 -13.78 -5.89 -16.47
N LYS A 38 -12.70 -6.68 -16.30
CA LYS A 38 -11.94 -6.74 -15.04
C LYS A 38 -11.28 -5.41 -14.72
N THR A 39 -10.73 -4.72 -15.72
CA THR A 39 -10.14 -3.39 -15.55
C THR A 39 -11.20 -2.36 -15.10
N LEU A 40 -12.38 -2.35 -15.76
CA LEU A 40 -13.48 -1.47 -15.38
C LEU A 40 -14.00 -1.75 -13.96
N GLN A 41 -14.08 -3.03 -13.56
CA GLN A 41 -14.44 -3.40 -12.19
C GLN A 41 -13.45 -2.85 -11.17
N LEU A 42 -12.15 -2.95 -11.45
CA LEU A 42 -11.10 -2.42 -10.56
C LEU A 42 -11.19 -0.89 -10.45
N MET A 43 -11.40 -0.19 -11.57
CA MET A 43 -11.62 1.26 -11.58
C MET A 43 -12.88 1.64 -10.80
N GLY A 44 -13.95 0.86 -10.89
CA GLY A 44 -15.16 1.03 -10.09
C GLY A 44 -14.92 0.88 -8.59
N LEU A 45 -14.04 -0.04 -8.18
CA LEU A 45 -13.63 -0.19 -6.77
C LEU A 45 -12.83 1.01 -6.27
N TYR A 46 -11.90 1.54 -7.07
CA TYR A 46 -11.21 2.79 -6.76
C TYR A 46 -12.19 3.94 -6.59
N LEU A 47 -13.12 4.11 -7.53
CA LEU A 47 -14.14 5.16 -7.46
C LEU A 47 -15.01 5.04 -6.20
N LEU A 48 -15.46 3.83 -5.88
CA LEU A 48 -16.27 3.59 -4.68
C LEU A 48 -15.48 3.90 -3.39
N ALA A 49 -14.20 3.52 -3.33
CA ALA A 49 -13.34 3.86 -2.19
C ALA A 49 -13.18 5.38 -2.04
N PHE A 50 -12.98 6.13 -3.13
CA PHE A 50 -12.94 7.60 -3.09
C PHE A 50 -14.26 8.24 -2.67
N LEU A 51 -15.39 7.68 -3.10
CA LEU A 51 -16.69 8.15 -2.66
C LEU A 51 -16.87 7.92 -1.15
N LEU A 52 -16.47 6.74 -0.64
CA LEU A 52 -16.47 6.45 0.79
C LEU A 52 -15.56 7.41 1.57
N GLU A 53 -14.40 7.76 1.00
CA GLU A 53 -13.48 8.74 1.60
C GLU A 53 -14.07 10.16 1.64
N SER A 54 -15.08 10.44 0.81
CA SER A 54 -15.74 11.75 0.69
C SER A 54 -17.05 11.85 1.48
N VAL A 55 -17.51 10.77 2.13
CA VAL A 55 -18.76 10.80 2.92
C VAL A 55 -18.56 11.66 4.16
N ILE A 56 -19.50 12.57 4.42
CA ILE A 56 -19.52 13.36 5.66
C ILE A 56 -20.27 12.54 6.72
N ILE A 57 -19.54 12.10 7.75
CA ILE A 57 -20.09 11.29 8.84
C ILE A 57 -20.15 12.13 10.11
N PRO A 58 -21.20 11.97 10.95
CA PRO A 58 -21.26 12.58 12.27
C PRO A 58 -20.00 12.27 13.10
N GLN A 59 -19.44 13.30 13.73
CA GLN A 59 -18.10 13.27 14.32
C GLN A 59 -17.98 12.29 15.50
N LEU A 60 -16.91 11.48 15.53
CA LEU A 60 -16.45 10.80 16.73
C LEU A 60 -15.52 11.72 17.53
N THR A 61 -15.70 11.74 18.84
CA THR A 61 -15.14 12.71 19.79
C THR A 61 -13.67 12.49 20.20
N PHE A 62 -12.90 11.68 19.48
CA PHE A 62 -11.60 11.16 19.96
C PHE A 62 -10.34 11.74 19.29
N ILE A 63 -10.49 12.70 18.37
CA ILE A 63 -9.33 13.33 17.69
C ILE A 63 -9.15 14.75 18.21
N GLN A 64 -7.94 15.25 18.42
CA GLN A 64 -7.76 16.64 18.86
C GLN A 64 -7.75 17.59 17.65
N ASP A 65 -8.35 18.77 17.79
CA ASP A 65 -8.41 19.77 16.69
C ASP A 65 -7.08 20.56 16.54
N SER A 66 -6.13 20.32 17.44
CA SER A 66 -4.77 20.91 17.47
C SER A 66 -3.86 20.40 16.35
N LEU A 67 -4.24 19.33 15.66
CA LEU A 67 -3.41 18.71 14.63
C LEU A 67 -3.55 19.40 13.26
N PRO A 68 -2.53 19.28 12.37
CA PRO A 68 -2.59 19.85 11.03
C PRO A 68 -3.80 19.40 10.22
N GLU A 69 -4.31 20.25 9.32
CA GLU A 69 -5.57 20.07 8.56
C GLU A 69 -5.63 18.77 7.72
N PHE A 70 -4.49 18.18 7.36
CA PHE A 70 -4.42 16.89 6.68
C PHE A 70 -4.75 15.68 7.58
N THR A 71 -4.71 15.86 8.91
CA THR A 71 -5.09 14.85 9.92
C THR A 71 -6.50 15.07 10.50
N GLY A 72 -7.26 16.02 9.93
CA GLY A 72 -8.57 16.42 10.45
C GLY A 72 -9.51 15.24 10.71
N ARG A 73 -10.32 15.34 11.77
CA ARG A 73 -11.10 14.25 12.36
C ARG A 73 -11.91 13.42 11.36
N HIS A 74 -12.55 14.10 10.41
CA HIS A 74 -13.37 13.47 9.36
C HIS A 74 -12.55 12.59 8.41
N LYS A 75 -11.31 12.98 8.10
CA LYS A 75 -10.41 12.20 7.24
C LYS A 75 -10.01 10.88 7.90
N VAL A 76 -9.81 10.88 9.22
CA VAL A 76 -9.46 9.65 9.97
C VAL A 76 -10.62 8.65 9.98
N GLN A 77 -11.84 9.09 10.27
CA GLN A 77 -13.02 8.22 10.25
C GLN A 77 -13.23 7.58 8.88
N ASN A 78 -13.14 8.40 7.83
CA ASN A 78 -13.32 7.96 6.46
C ASN A 78 -12.24 6.95 6.05
N ARG A 79 -10.97 7.17 6.46
CA ARG A 79 -9.88 6.20 6.24
C ARG A 79 -10.15 4.86 6.92
N ILE A 80 -10.65 4.85 8.16
CA ILE A 80 -11.02 3.61 8.87
C ILE A 80 -12.11 2.86 8.10
N ILE A 81 -13.13 3.56 7.61
CA ILE A 81 -14.22 2.95 6.84
C ILE A 81 -13.72 2.35 5.54
N VAL A 82 -12.86 3.07 4.81
CA VAL A 82 -12.24 2.57 3.59
C VAL A 82 -11.39 1.33 3.89
N ILE A 83 -10.60 1.33 4.97
CA ILE A 83 -9.84 0.15 5.41
C ILE A 83 -10.77 -1.03 5.69
N LEU A 84 -11.83 -0.83 6.47
CA LEU A 84 -12.78 -1.90 6.82
C LEU A 84 -13.52 -2.43 5.58
N PHE A 85 -13.91 -1.55 4.66
CA PHE A 85 -14.50 -1.92 3.38
C PHE A 85 -13.53 -2.77 2.55
N LEU A 86 -12.29 -2.32 2.37
CA LEU A 86 -11.28 -3.02 1.58
C LEU A 86 -10.85 -4.34 2.24
N LEU A 87 -10.72 -4.39 3.57
CA LEU A 87 -10.49 -5.63 4.32
C LEU A 87 -11.62 -6.62 4.09
N THR A 88 -12.87 -6.18 4.26
CA THR A 88 -14.04 -7.04 4.08
C THR A 88 -14.12 -7.55 2.65
N LEU A 89 -13.87 -6.68 1.67
CA LEU A 89 -13.79 -7.05 0.26
C LEU A 89 -12.70 -8.11 0.05
N LEU A 90 -11.46 -7.86 0.48
CA LEU A 90 -10.34 -8.79 0.30
C LEU A 90 -10.58 -10.15 0.98
N LEU A 91 -11.23 -10.17 2.15
CA LEU A 91 -11.54 -11.38 2.88
C LEU A 91 -12.72 -12.17 2.27
N THR A 92 -13.67 -11.49 1.62
CA THR A 92 -14.86 -12.11 1.00
C THR A 92 -14.62 -12.64 -0.41
N ILE A 93 -13.68 -12.05 -1.17
CA ILE A 93 -13.30 -12.56 -2.52
C ILE A 93 -12.69 -13.99 -2.42
N GLY A 94 -12.21 -14.38 -1.23
CA GLY A 94 -12.03 -15.78 -0.85
C GLY A 94 -10.70 -16.10 -0.19
N LYS A 95 -10.64 -17.22 0.53
CA LYS A 95 -9.46 -17.69 1.30
C LYS A 95 -8.17 -17.77 0.48
N LYS A 96 -8.27 -17.89 -0.85
CA LYS A 96 -7.13 -17.88 -1.77
C LYS A 96 -6.31 -16.59 -1.74
N TYR A 97 -6.80 -15.48 -1.18
CA TYR A 97 -6.07 -14.22 -1.05
C TYR A 97 -5.46 -13.98 0.34
N TYR A 98 -5.66 -14.89 1.30
CA TYR A 98 -5.14 -14.71 2.66
C TYR A 98 -3.61 -14.64 2.70
N TYR A 99 -2.93 -15.25 1.72
CA TYR A 99 -1.47 -15.18 1.61
C TYR A 99 -0.95 -13.74 1.45
N LEU A 100 -1.77 -12.82 0.88
CA LEU A 100 -1.40 -11.41 0.74
C LEU A 100 -1.13 -10.73 2.09
N PHE A 101 -1.76 -11.25 3.15
CA PHE A 101 -1.66 -10.77 4.53
C PHE A 101 -0.69 -11.58 5.39
N SER A 102 0.06 -12.52 4.81
CA SER A 102 1.06 -13.29 5.55
C SER A 102 2.18 -12.37 6.05
N THR A 103 2.63 -12.59 7.29
CA THR A 103 3.80 -11.90 7.85
C THR A 103 5.12 -12.57 7.46
N GLU A 104 5.10 -13.72 6.78
CA GLU A 104 6.31 -14.46 6.42
C GLU A 104 7.32 -13.64 5.62
N PRO A 105 6.94 -12.84 4.60
CA PRO A 105 7.89 -12.02 3.87
C PRO A 105 8.65 -11.04 4.78
N LEU A 106 7.99 -10.46 5.80
CA LEU A 106 8.65 -9.55 6.74
C LEU A 106 9.74 -10.22 7.58
N LYS A 107 9.74 -11.55 7.73
CA LYS A 107 10.79 -12.26 8.46
C LYS A 107 12.05 -12.46 7.62
N ALA A 108 11.97 -12.30 6.30
CA ALA A 108 13.08 -12.51 5.40
C ALA A 108 13.97 -11.27 5.31
N LYS A 109 15.30 -11.46 5.45
CA LYS A 109 16.30 -10.39 5.28
C LYS A 109 16.17 -9.68 3.93
N GLU A 110 15.80 -10.43 2.89
CA GLU A 110 15.60 -9.90 1.55
C GLU A 110 14.57 -8.77 1.52
N SER A 111 13.45 -8.90 2.24
CA SER A 111 12.41 -7.86 2.25
C SER A 111 12.93 -6.53 2.81
N TYR A 112 13.80 -6.56 3.81
CA TYR A 112 14.44 -5.36 4.35
C TYR A 112 15.45 -4.75 3.37
N VAL A 113 16.24 -5.57 2.66
CA VAL A 113 17.18 -5.08 1.64
C VAL A 113 16.44 -4.33 0.53
N TRP A 114 15.36 -4.92 0.00
CA TRP A 114 14.54 -4.28 -1.02
C TRP A 114 13.82 -3.05 -0.51
N THR A 115 13.27 -3.10 0.72
CA THR A 115 12.63 -1.94 1.35
C THR A 115 13.60 -0.77 1.47
N SER A 116 14.80 -1.01 2.02
CA SER A 116 15.83 0.01 2.15
C SER A 116 16.28 0.55 0.79
N ALA A 117 16.51 -0.32 -0.19
CA ALA A 117 16.87 0.10 -1.54
C ALA A 117 15.79 0.98 -2.19
N THR A 118 14.51 0.62 -2.02
CA THR A 118 13.38 1.40 -2.49
C THR A 118 13.31 2.77 -1.80
N ILE A 119 13.45 2.83 -0.47
CA ILE A 119 13.45 4.10 0.27
C ILE A 119 14.61 5.01 -0.17
N ILE A 120 15.82 4.45 -0.34
CA ILE A 120 16.99 5.20 -0.82
C ILE A 120 16.74 5.74 -2.24
N ALA A 121 16.18 4.92 -3.13
CA ALA A 121 15.85 5.35 -4.49
C ALA A 121 14.81 6.48 -4.49
N ILE A 122 13.75 6.35 -3.68
CA ILE A 122 12.72 7.40 -3.53
C ILE A 122 13.36 8.68 -2.99
N TYR A 123 14.20 8.59 -1.97
CA TYR A 123 14.91 9.74 -1.41
C TYR A 123 15.76 10.46 -2.46
N ILE A 124 16.55 9.73 -3.25
CA ILE A 124 17.36 10.30 -4.33
C ILE A 124 16.48 11.00 -5.37
N ILE A 125 15.38 10.37 -5.78
CA ILE A 125 14.43 10.95 -6.73
C ILE A 125 13.83 12.24 -6.17
N MET A 126 13.37 12.22 -4.92
CA MET A 126 12.74 13.38 -4.29
C MET A 126 13.71 14.55 -4.06
N GLN A 127 14.96 14.26 -3.72
CA GLN A 127 16.02 15.27 -3.73
C GLN A 127 16.23 15.84 -5.14
N SER A 128 16.26 14.99 -6.18
CA SER A 128 16.47 15.44 -7.56
C SER A 128 15.33 16.28 -8.14
N THR A 129 14.11 16.10 -7.62
CA THR A 129 12.94 16.91 -8.00
C THR A 129 12.80 18.18 -7.17
N GLY A 130 13.68 18.39 -6.18
CA GLY A 130 13.60 19.50 -5.23
C GLY A 130 12.46 19.35 -4.22
N PHE A 131 11.90 18.13 -4.08
CA PHE A 131 10.84 17.82 -3.13
C PHE A 131 11.37 17.70 -1.70
N ILE A 132 12.61 17.25 -1.51
CA ILE A 132 13.29 17.25 -0.22
C ILE A 132 14.57 18.07 -0.40
N THR A 133 14.97 18.80 0.63
CA THR A 133 16.24 19.54 0.68
C THR A 133 17.25 18.81 1.60
N ILE A 134 18.43 19.39 1.87
CA ILE A 134 19.33 18.79 2.88
C ILE A 134 18.57 18.70 4.20
N ALA A 135 18.47 17.49 4.76
CA ALA A 135 17.57 17.20 5.86
C ALA A 135 17.87 18.04 7.11
N GLU A 136 17.06 19.07 7.35
CA GLU A 136 16.95 19.72 8.66
C GLU A 136 15.84 19.03 9.45
N ILE A 137 16.12 18.72 10.72
CA ILE A 137 15.13 18.09 11.60
C ILE A 137 14.13 19.14 12.05
N ARG A 138 12.86 18.92 11.72
CA ARG A 138 11.74 19.75 12.18
C ARG A 138 11.01 19.09 13.35
N LEU A 139 10.78 19.86 14.39
CA LEU A 139 9.87 19.52 15.46
C LEU A 139 8.71 20.51 15.48
N PHE A 140 7.49 20.00 15.47
CA PHE A 140 6.30 20.81 15.67
C PHE A 140 6.15 21.13 17.16
N PRO A 141 5.68 22.33 17.53
CA PRO A 141 5.39 22.67 18.92
C PRO A 141 4.08 22.00 19.37
N LEU A 142 4.08 20.68 19.49
CA LEU A 142 2.93 19.85 19.87
C LEU A 142 3.14 19.22 21.25
N ASP A 143 2.04 18.97 21.95
CA ASP A 143 2.07 18.19 23.18
C ASP A 143 2.37 16.71 22.89
N PRO A 144 2.87 15.93 23.87
CA PRO A 144 3.17 14.50 23.66
C PRO A 144 1.98 13.67 23.17
N GLY A 145 0.76 14.02 23.60
CA GLY A 145 -0.48 13.38 23.15
C GLY A 145 -0.78 13.63 21.67
N ASP A 146 -0.62 14.87 21.23
CA ASP A 146 -0.77 15.28 19.83
C ASP A 146 0.26 14.58 18.95
N TYR A 147 1.51 14.47 19.41
CA TYR A 147 2.56 13.72 18.70
C TYR A 147 2.20 12.24 18.51
N LEU A 148 1.72 11.58 19.57
CA LEU A 148 1.31 10.18 19.49
C LEU A 148 0.16 10.01 18.49
N GLN A 149 -0.81 10.92 18.50
CA GLN A 149 -1.93 10.91 17.58
C GLN A 149 -1.49 11.16 16.12
N LEU A 150 -0.63 12.16 15.89
CA LEU A 150 -0.05 12.46 14.59
C LEU A 150 0.67 11.25 14.01
N LEU A 151 1.57 10.64 14.79
CA LEU A 151 2.34 9.48 14.34
C LEU A 151 1.45 8.27 14.08
N PHE A 152 0.45 8.01 14.92
CA PHE A 152 -0.51 6.94 14.66
C PHE A 152 -1.24 7.14 13.33
N ILE A 153 -1.70 8.36 13.03
CA ILE A 153 -2.41 8.64 11.78
C ILE A 153 -1.44 8.52 10.59
N VAL A 154 -0.30 9.22 10.64
CA VAL A 154 0.60 9.39 9.49
C VAL A 154 1.45 8.15 9.20
N VAL A 155 1.88 7.42 10.24
CA VAL A 155 2.80 6.27 10.11
C VAL A 155 2.04 4.94 10.03
N ILE A 156 0.82 4.86 10.57
CA ILE A 156 0.06 3.61 10.61
C ILE A 156 -1.18 3.69 9.73
N LEU A 157 -2.11 4.60 10.06
CA LEU A 157 -3.43 4.60 9.42
C LEU A 157 -3.36 4.95 7.92
N VAL A 158 -2.62 6.01 7.57
CA VAL A 158 -2.45 6.49 6.20
C VAL A 158 -1.80 5.42 5.32
N PRO A 159 -0.61 4.86 5.65
CA PRO A 159 0.01 3.79 4.87
C PRO A 159 -0.87 2.56 4.71
N ILE A 160 -1.57 2.12 5.76
CA ILE A 160 -2.47 0.96 5.67
C ILE A 160 -3.59 1.25 4.67
N GLN A 161 -4.29 2.38 4.79
CA GLN A 161 -5.41 2.69 3.90
C GLN A 161 -4.94 2.81 2.45
N GLU A 162 -3.86 3.55 2.20
CA GLU A 162 -3.38 3.81 0.85
C GLU A 162 -2.83 2.54 0.21
N GLU A 163 -2.02 1.75 0.91
CA GLU A 163 -1.51 0.50 0.34
C GLU A 163 -2.60 -0.55 0.14
N PHE A 164 -3.65 -0.58 0.97
CA PHE A 164 -4.81 -1.44 0.71
C PHE A 164 -5.53 -1.02 -0.57
N LEU A 165 -5.73 0.28 -0.76
CA LEU A 165 -6.42 0.83 -1.92
C LEU A 165 -5.60 0.59 -3.19
N TYR A 166 -4.32 0.96 -3.21
CA TYR A 166 -3.51 0.91 -4.41
C TYR A 166 -2.88 -0.46 -4.65
N ARG A 167 -2.29 -1.09 -3.61
CA ARG A 167 -1.49 -2.34 -3.76
C ARG A 167 -2.35 -3.56 -3.54
N GLY A 168 -3.31 -3.50 -2.61
CA GLY A 168 -4.30 -4.55 -2.44
C GLY A 168 -5.03 -4.83 -3.75
N LEU A 169 -5.57 -3.79 -4.39
CA LEU A 169 -6.24 -3.90 -5.70
C LEU A 169 -5.30 -4.33 -6.83
N LEU A 170 -4.06 -3.81 -6.88
CA LEU A 170 -3.03 -4.26 -7.84
C LEU A 170 -2.73 -5.76 -7.73
N LEU A 171 -2.64 -6.30 -6.53
CA LEU A 171 -2.32 -7.71 -6.29
C LEU A 171 -3.47 -8.66 -6.63
N LEU A 172 -4.72 -8.16 -6.69
CA LEU A 172 -5.87 -8.94 -7.16
C LEU A 172 -5.84 -9.20 -8.67
N VAL A 173 -5.03 -8.46 -9.43
CA VAL A 173 -4.88 -8.65 -10.88
C VAL A 173 -4.10 -9.95 -11.12
N PRO A 174 -4.70 -10.98 -11.75
CA PRO A 174 -4.02 -12.25 -11.91
C PRO A 174 -3.04 -12.25 -13.10
N ASP A 175 -3.39 -11.56 -14.19
CA ASP A 175 -2.60 -11.56 -15.42
C ASP A 175 -1.33 -10.71 -15.28
N HIS A 176 -0.17 -11.29 -15.58
CA HIS A 176 1.13 -10.65 -15.45
C HIS A 176 1.33 -9.43 -16.37
N LYS A 177 0.85 -9.45 -17.61
CA LYS A 177 0.96 -8.30 -18.53
C LYS A 177 0.09 -7.15 -18.05
N VAL A 178 -1.12 -7.46 -17.61
CA VAL A 178 -2.05 -6.47 -17.04
C VAL A 178 -1.53 -5.90 -15.74
N LYS A 179 -0.86 -6.72 -14.91
CA LYS A 179 -0.32 -6.30 -13.62
C LYS A 179 0.68 -5.16 -13.75
N TYR A 180 1.56 -5.18 -14.75
CA TYR A 180 2.52 -4.09 -14.97
C TYR A 180 1.84 -2.80 -15.50
N LEU A 181 0.79 -2.93 -16.32
CA LEU A 181 -0.01 -1.77 -16.69
C LEU A 181 -0.76 -1.19 -15.48
N MET A 182 -1.36 -2.06 -14.66
CA MET A 182 -2.06 -1.66 -13.44
C MET A 182 -1.12 -1.08 -12.38
N LEU A 183 0.15 -1.49 -12.36
CA LEU A 183 1.18 -0.85 -11.54
C LEU A 183 1.30 0.63 -11.90
N ILE A 184 1.43 0.95 -13.20
CA ILE A 184 1.52 2.33 -13.68
C ILE A 184 0.24 3.09 -13.35
N VAL A 185 -0.93 2.52 -13.63
CA VAL A 185 -2.23 3.16 -13.32
C VAL A 185 -2.38 3.43 -11.83
N SER A 186 -2.09 2.45 -10.96
CA SER A 186 -2.17 2.63 -9.51
C SER A 186 -1.20 3.70 -9.00
N SER A 187 -0.01 3.79 -9.60
CA SER A 187 1.01 4.79 -9.24
C SER A 187 0.60 6.20 -9.68
N ILE A 188 -0.05 6.34 -10.84
CA ILE A 188 -0.63 7.61 -11.29
C ILE A 188 -1.78 8.02 -10.37
N LEU A 189 -2.70 7.11 -10.04
CA LEU A 189 -3.82 7.43 -9.15
C LEU A 189 -3.37 7.83 -7.75
N PHE A 190 -2.31 7.19 -7.23
CA PHE A 190 -1.65 7.58 -6.00
C PHE A 190 -1.05 8.99 -6.12
N ALA A 191 -0.27 9.24 -7.18
CA ALA A 191 0.39 10.51 -7.42
C ALA A 191 -0.56 11.71 -7.53
N LEU A 192 -1.67 11.57 -8.25
CA LEU A 192 -2.59 12.67 -8.56
C LEU A 192 -3.28 13.28 -7.33
N LEU A 193 -3.26 12.60 -6.18
CA LEU A 193 -3.82 13.09 -4.92
C LEU A 193 -2.80 13.82 -4.05
N HIS A 194 -1.56 13.91 -4.50
CA HIS A 194 -0.47 14.57 -3.80
C HIS A 194 -0.11 15.89 -4.48
N HIS A 195 0.54 16.77 -3.71
CA HIS A 195 0.89 18.12 -4.15
C HIS A 195 2.00 18.13 -5.22
N ASP A 196 2.87 17.11 -5.25
CA ASP A 196 3.83 16.88 -6.32
C ASP A 196 3.59 15.51 -7.00
N PRO A 197 2.69 15.44 -7.99
CA PRO A 197 2.39 14.18 -8.66
C PRO A 197 3.61 13.50 -9.28
N PHE A 198 4.64 14.24 -9.70
CA PHE A 198 5.80 13.61 -10.32
C PHE A 198 6.64 12.86 -9.29
N ALA A 199 6.94 13.47 -8.15
CA ALA A 199 7.69 12.81 -7.07
C ALA A 199 6.91 11.62 -6.49
N PHE A 200 5.60 11.78 -6.25
CA PHE A 200 4.78 10.72 -5.69
C PHE A 200 4.48 9.58 -6.68
N PHE A 201 4.55 9.82 -8.00
CA PHE A 201 4.46 8.74 -8.98
C PHE A 201 5.58 7.71 -8.79
N TRP A 202 6.82 8.17 -8.59
CA TRP A 202 7.96 7.27 -8.36
C TRP A 202 7.88 6.53 -7.04
N MET A 203 7.40 7.20 -5.99
CA MET A 203 7.07 6.55 -4.72
C MET A 203 6.02 5.45 -4.94
N GLY A 204 4.99 5.77 -5.71
CA GLY A 204 3.94 4.83 -6.06
C GLY A 204 4.46 3.60 -6.82
N MET A 205 5.37 3.82 -7.77
CA MET A 205 6.05 2.75 -8.50
C MET A 205 6.88 1.88 -7.56
N GLY A 206 7.66 2.48 -6.65
CA GLY A 206 8.49 1.78 -5.67
C GLY A 206 7.68 0.82 -4.78
N TYR A 207 6.61 1.32 -4.16
CA TYR A 207 5.74 0.50 -3.31
C TYR A 207 5.00 -0.58 -4.11
N GLY A 208 4.55 -0.26 -5.34
CA GLY A 208 3.93 -1.24 -6.21
C GLY A 208 4.90 -2.36 -6.65
N ILE A 209 6.17 -2.06 -6.88
CA ILE A 209 7.21 -3.06 -7.18
C ILE A 209 7.42 -3.99 -5.97
N LEU A 210 7.53 -3.44 -4.75
CA LEU A 210 7.63 -4.24 -3.53
C LEU A 210 6.42 -5.17 -3.37
N ALA A 211 5.22 -4.64 -3.58
CA ALA A 211 3.98 -5.42 -3.53
C ALA A 211 4.02 -6.61 -4.49
N ILE A 212 4.34 -6.36 -5.77
CA ILE A 212 4.39 -7.41 -6.81
C ILE A 212 5.48 -8.44 -6.50
N ARG A 213 6.67 -7.97 -6.08
CA ARG A 213 7.83 -8.84 -5.80
C ARG A 213 7.52 -9.85 -4.69
N PHE A 214 6.97 -9.37 -3.58
CA PHE A 214 6.69 -10.22 -2.42
C PHE A 214 5.28 -10.81 -2.44
N LYS A 215 4.44 -10.41 -3.41
CA LYS A 215 3.00 -10.71 -3.47
C LYS A 215 2.33 -10.50 -2.11
N ASN A 216 2.63 -9.36 -1.49
CA ASN A 216 2.32 -9.09 -0.10
C ASN A 216 2.04 -7.60 0.11
N ILE A 217 1.10 -7.28 1.00
CA ILE A 217 0.74 -5.89 1.30
C ILE A 217 1.56 -5.30 2.45
N TRP A 218 2.11 -6.12 3.34
CA TRP A 218 2.82 -5.62 4.53
C TRP A 218 4.20 -5.05 4.20
N VAL A 219 4.90 -5.60 3.20
CA VAL A 219 6.19 -5.06 2.76
C VAL A 219 6.09 -3.61 2.27
N PRO A 220 5.18 -3.26 1.32
CA PRO A 220 5.02 -1.86 0.93
C PRO A 220 4.44 -0.98 2.05
N ILE A 221 3.56 -1.50 2.93
CA ILE A 221 3.09 -0.76 4.13
C ILE A 221 4.26 -0.38 5.02
N LEU A 222 5.20 -1.29 5.27
CA LEU A 222 6.40 -1.01 6.06
C LEU A 222 7.26 0.08 5.39
N ALA A 223 7.49 -0.03 4.09
CA ALA A 223 8.28 0.96 3.35
C ALA A 223 7.65 2.36 3.44
N HIS A 224 6.33 2.44 3.24
CA HIS A 224 5.56 3.68 3.30
C HIS A 224 5.50 4.24 4.73
N ALA A 225 5.29 3.40 5.74
CA ALA A 225 5.33 3.82 7.14
C ALA A 225 6.69 4.42 7.53
N LEU A 226 7.79 3.78 7.13
CA LEU A 226 9.15 4.29 7.38
C LEU A 226 9.41 5.61 6.67
N TRP A 227 8.94 5.73 5.42
CA TRP A 227 9.00 6.98 4.66
C TRP A 227 8.26 8.10 5.39
N ASN A 228 6.99 7.86 5.75
CA ASN A 228 6.14 8.83 6.45
C ASN A 228 6.71 9.22 7.81
N LEU A 229 7.30 8.26 8.54
CA LEU A 229 7.99 8.54 9.79
C LEU A 229 9.17 9.50 9.55
N ALA A 230 10.00 9.25 8.53
CA ALA A 230 11.13 10.11 8.23
C ALA A 230 10.68 11.53 7.85
N VAL A 231 9.74 11.67 6.91
CA VAL A 231 9.29 13.00 6.46
C VAL A 231 8.43 13.75 7.49
N SER A 232 7.93 13.08 8.52
CA SER A 232 7.26 13.75 9.65
C SER A 232 8.21 14.62 10.46
N PHE A 233 9.53 14.38 10.35
CA PHE A 233 10.57 15.08 11.10
C PHE A 233 11.61 15.76 10.21
N ILE A 234 11.44 15.75 8.88
CA ILE A 234 12.40 16.34 7.94
C ILE A 234 11.70 17.46 7.18
N GLU A 235 12.38 18.59 6.99
CA GLU A 235 11.88 19.68 6.13
C GLU A 235 11.96 19.33 4.64
N PHE A 236 10.93 19.78 3.91
CA PHE A 236 10.76 19.59 2.48
C PHE A 236 10.32 20.90 1.83
#